data_AF-A0A0A9Y936-F1
#
_entry.id   AF-A0A0A9Y936-F1
#
_cell.length_a   1.000
_cell.length_b   1.000
_cell.length_c   1.000
_cell.angle_alpha   90.00
_cell.angle_beta   90.00
_cell.angle_gamma   90.00
#
_symmetry.space_group_name_H-M   'P 1'
#
loop_
_entity.id
_entity.type
_entity.pdbx_description
1 polymer ?
#
loop_
_entity_poly.entity_id
_entity_poly.type
_entity_poly.pdbx_seq_one_letter_code
_entity_poly.pdbx_strand_id
1 'polypeptide(L)'
;STSRWRDGYNISWSVFSYTAVEEHKLFYRRKQFDGRIPSSVLSERWGGNLTYYNVREWTDVSIAVQHDYKHVDITQEMSYMILGLEANTQYEAKVQARNTFGWGRMSDIFVFSTSAEGGFSWET
;
A
#
# COMPACT_ATOMS: atom_id res chain seq x y z
N SER A 1 -4.36 -6.86 9.28
CA SER A 1 -5.07 -7.57 8.20
C SER A 1 -4.09 -8.38 7.37
N THR A 2 -4.44 -9.60 6.98
CA THR A 2 -3.58 -10.49 6.17
C THR A 2 -4.20 -10.68 4.79
N SER A 3 -3.39 -10.63 3.73
CA SER A 3 -3.86 -10.85 2.37
C SER A 3 -4.31 -12.29 2.15
N ARG A 4 -5.27 -12.49 1.25
CA ARG A 4 -5.56 -13.80 0.64
C ARG A 4 -4.61 -14.13 -0.50
N TRP A 5 -3.96 -13.13 -1.10
CA TRP A 5 -2.99 -13.31 -2.17
C TRP A 5 -1.56 -13.29 -1.66
N ARG A 6 -0.73 -14.13 -2.27
CA ARG A 6 0.69 -14.28 -1.91
C ARG A 6 1.50 -13.03 -2.25
N ASP A 7 1.15 -12.38 -3.35
CA ASP A 7 1.92 -11.30 -3.98
C ASP A 7 1.12 -10.01 -4.15
N GLY A 8 -0.08 -9.94 -3.57
CA GLY A 8 -0.91 -8.74 -3.63
C GLY A 8 -1.69 -8.50 -2.36
N TYR A 9 -2.17 -7.28 -2.17
CA TYR A 9 -3.07 -6.91 -1.07
C TYR A 9 -4.04 -5.84 -1.55
N ASN A 10 -5.34 -6.08 -1.37
CA ASN A 10 -6.36 -5.07 -1.66
C ASN A 10 -6.50 -4.15 -0.44
N ILE A 11 -6.00 -2.94 -0.56
CA ILE A 11 -6.15 -1.90 0.45
C ILE A 11 -7.34 -1.03 0.10
N SER A 12 -8.23 -0.82 1.07
CA SER A 12 -9.33 0.12 0.96
C SER A 12 -9.24 1.20 2.02
N TRP A 13 -9.74 2.39 1.70
CA TRP A 13 -9.80 3.52 2.60
C TRP A 13 -11.00 4.40 2.25
N SER A 14 -11.40 5.22 3.24
CA SER A 14 -12.43 6.24 3.05
C SER A 14 -11.82 7.61 3.30
N VAL A 15 -12.16 8.58 2.46
CA VAL A 15 -11.74 9.98 2.62
C VAL A 15 -12.97 10.86 2.79
N PHE A 16 -12.87 11.81 3.72
CA PHE A 16 -13.90 12.83 3.91
C PHE A 16 -13.45 14.13 3.26
N SER A 17 -14.18 14.60 2.25
CA SER A 17 -13.89 15.85 1.52
C SER A 17 -15.19 16.51 1.05
N TYR A 18 -15.33 17.82 1.28
CA TYR A 18 -16.47 18.60 0.78
C TYR A 18 -16.38 18.94 -0.72
N THR A 19 -15.24 18.67 -1.34
CA THR A 19 -15.01 18.83 -2.78
C THR A 19 -14.51 17.54 -3.40
N ALA A 20 -14.67 17.42 -4.72
CA ALA A 20 -14.21 16.28 -5.49
C ALA A 20 -12.71 16.03 -5.24
N VAL A 21 -12.34 14.79 -4.95
CA VAL A 21 -10.94 14.40 -4.75
C VAL A 21 -10.38 14.03 -6.11
N GLU A 22 -9.43 14.78 -6.63
CA GLU A 22 -8.90 14.56 -7.98
C GLU A 22 -7.87 13.41 -8.02
N GLU A 23 -7.15 13.22 -6.92
CA GLU A 23 -6.00 12.32 -6.87
C GLU A 23 -5.82 11.74 -5.46
N HIS A 24 -5.43 10.47 -5.40
CA HIS A 24 -4.92 9.83 -4.19
C HIS A 24 -3.47 9.43 -4.37
N LYS A 25 -2.66 9.61 -3.34
CA LYS A 25 -1.33 9.01 -3.25
C LYS A 25 -1.34 7.94 -2.19
N LEU A 26 -1.08 6.71 -2.62
CA LEU A 26 -0.85 5.56 -1.75
C LEU A 26 0.66 5.40 -1.59
N PHE A 27 1.11 5.39 -0.35
CA PHE A 27 2.47 5.09 0.01
C PHE A 27 2.51 3.72 0.66
N TYR A 28 3.39 2.83 0.23
CA TYR A 28 3.63 1.56 0.91
C TYR A 28 5.11 1.21 0.96
N ARG A 29 5.51 0.45 1.97
CA ARG A 29 6.87 -0.09 2.09
C ARG A 29 6.88 -1.34 2.94
N ARG A 30 7.96 -2.11 2.87
CA ARG A 30 8.15 -3.22 3.80
C ARG A 30 8.32 -2.68 5.22
N LYS A 31 7.64 -3.29 6.18
CA LYS A 31 7.76 -2.90 7.59
C LYS A 31 9.21 -3.04 8.02
N GLN A 32 9.76 -1.99 8.59
CA GLN A 32 11.13 -2.01 9.07
C GLN A 32 11.23 -3.02 10.20
N PHE A 33 12.21 -3.92 10.12
CA PHE A 33 12.54 -4.81 11.23
C PHE A 33 13.00 -3.96 12.43
N ASP A 34 12.64 -4.38 13.64
CA ASP A 34 13.04 -3.75 14.90
C ASP A 34 14.57 -3.83 15.12
N GLY A 35 15.31 -2.97 14.43
CA GLY A 35 16.76 -2.81 14.57
C GLY A 35 17.63 -3.94 14.00
N ARG A 36 17.06 -5.05 13.50
CA ARG A 36 17.81 -6.17 12.91
C ARG A 36 17.28 -6.51 11.52
N ILE A 37 17.99 -6.07 10.48
CA ILE A 37 17.73 -6.53 9.11
C ILE A 37 18.18 -8.00 9.04
N PRO A 38 17.29 -8.95 8.71
CA PRO A 38 17.69 -10.32 8.48
C PRO A 38 18.68 -10.39 7.33
N SER A 39 19.76 -11.16 7.48
CA SER A 39 20.78 -11.35 6.42
C SER A 39 20.18 -11.86 5.11
N SER A 40 18.99 -12.48 5.14
CA SER A 40 18.22 -12.90 3.96
C SER A 40 17.75 -11.75 3.07
N VAL A 41 17.63 -10.52 3.60
CA VAL A 41 17.36 -9.31 2.82
C VAL A 41 18.63 -8.82 2.12
N LEU A 42 19.80 -9.12 2.70
CA LEU A 42 21.10 -8.73 2.19
C LEU A 42 21.63 -9.72 1.14
N SER A 43 21.05 -10.92 1.02
CA SER A 43 21.59 -12.01 0.19
C SER A 43 20.78 -12.31 -1.08
N GLU A 44 21.41 -12.03 -2.21
CA GLU A 44 21.61 -12.93 -3.37
C GLU A 44 20.46 -13.26 -4.33
N ARG A 45 19.19 -12.92 -4.09
CA ARG A 45 18.12 -13.17 -5.09
C ARG A 45 17.74 -11.98 -5.97
N TRP A 46 18.18 -10.78 -5.59
CA TRP A 46 18.00 -9.55 -6.36
C TRP A 46 19.36 -8.89 -6.47
N GLY A 47 19.92 -8.85 -7.70
CA GLY A 47 21.26 -8.34 -8.00
C GLY A 47 21.59 -7.09 -7.18
N GLY A 48 22.74 -7.12 -6.51
CA GLY A 48 23.10 -6.18 -5.46
C GLY A 48 22.91 -4.72 -5.83
N ASN A 49 21.91 -4.07 -5.22
CA ASN A 49 21.91 -2.64 -4.89
C ASN A 49 20.78 -2.19 -3.94
N LEU A 50 20.13 -3.10 -3.18
CA LEU A 50 19.13 -2.68 -2.19
C LEU A 50 19.83 -2.25 -0.89
N THR A 51 20.48 -1.09 -0.94
CA THR A 51 21.11 -0.48 0.25
C THR A 51 20.07 -0.25 1.35
N TYR A 52 20.50 -0.23 2.61
CA TYR A 52 19.70 0.08 3.82
C TYR A 52 18.68 1.21 3.64
N TYR A 53 18.99 2.20 2.80
CA TYR A 53 18.13 3.33 2.47
C TYR A 53 16.89 2.93 1.66
N ASN A 54 17.02 2.07 0.64
CA ASN A 54 15.91 1.62 -0.21
C ASN A 54 14.82 0.87 0.57
N VAL A 55 15.19 0.13 1.62
CA VAL A 55 14.23 -0.63 2.46
C VAL A 55 13.39 0.32 3.33
N ARG A 56 13.87 1.54 3.56
CA ARG A 56 13.19 2.56 4.38
C ARG A 56 12.36 3.54 3.57
N GLU A 57 12.66 3.65 2.27
CA GLU A 57 11.92 4.50 1.34
C GLU A 57 10.50 4.02 1.14
N TRP A 58 9.59 4.98 0.93
CA TRP A 58 8.20 4.71 0.63
C TRP A 58 8.05 4.62 -0.89
N THR A 59 7.43 3.54 -1.37
CA THR A 59 6.94 3.49 -2.75
C THR A 59 5.64 4.27 -2.82
N ASP A 60 5.57 5.28 -3.68
CA ASP A 60 4.35 6.04 -3.94
C ASP A 60 3.64 5.59 -5.21
N VAL A 61 2.31 5.59 -5.16
CA VAL A 61 1.41 5.27 -6.26
C VAL A 61 0.38 6.39 -6.35
N SER A 62 0.39 7.09 -7.48
CA SER A 62 -0.58 8.15 -7.79
C SER A 62 -1.79 7.55 -8.51
N ILE A 63 -2.96 7.70 -7.91
CA ILE A 63 -4.22 7.13 -8.34
C ILE A 63 -5.14 8.30 -8.69
N ALA A 64 -5.30 8.58 -9.98
CA ALA A 64 -6.24 9.59 -10.47
C ALA A 64 -7.67 9.09 -10.26
N VAL A 65 -8.54 9.96 -9.76
CA VAL A 65 -9.97 9.63 -9.61
C VAL A 65 -10.73 10.24 -10.78
N GLN A 66 -11.51 9.41 -11.46
CA GLN A 66 -12.45 9.88 -12.47
C GLN A 66 -13.78 10.18 -11.78
N HIS A 67 -14.06 11.46 -11.53
CA HIS A 67 -15.35 11.88 -10.99
C HIS A 67 -16.35 12.21 -12.08
N ASP A 68 -17.59 11.75 -11.90
CA ASP A 68 -18.75 12.46 -12.43
C ASP A 68 -19.05 13.63 -11.49
N TYR A 69 -18.73 14.85 -11.91
CA TYR A 69 -18.89 16.08 -11.11
C TYR A 69 -20.34 16.34 -10.65
N LYS A 70 -21.32 15.59 -11.15
CA LYS A 70 -22.73 15.73 -10.78
C LYS A 70 -23.06 15.18 -9.40
N HIS A 71 -22.31 14.21 -8.89
CA HIS A 71 -22.57 13.56 -7.60
C HIS A 71 -21.27 13.25 -6.86
N VAL A 72 -20.82 14.20 -6.02
CA VAL A 72 -19.68 13.99 -5.12
C VAL A 72 -20.21 13.74 -3.72
N ASP A 73 -20.11 12.50 -3.27
CA ASP A 73 -20.34 12.18 -1.85
C ASP A 73 -19.23 12.79 -1.00
N ILE A 74 -19.63 13.25 0.19
CA ILE A 74 -18.68 13.84 1.16
C ILE A 74 -17.71 12.77 1.65
N THR A 75 -18.17 11.53 1.76
CA THR A 75 -17.35 10.35 2.07
C THR A 75 -17.11 9.57 0.79
N GLN A 76 -15.86 9.49 0.34
CA GLN A 76 -15.48 8.75 -0.85
C GLN A 76 -14.73 7.49 -0.43
N GLU A 77 -15.22 6.34 -0.86
CA GLU A 77 -14.56 5.06 -0.62
C GLU A 77 -13.70 4.68 -1.82
N MET A 78 -12.49 4.23 -1.54
CA MET A 78 -11.52 3.85 -2.54
C MET A 78 -10.90 2.51 -2.19
N SER A 79 -10.49 1.78 -3.22
CA SER A 79 -9.72 0.55 -3.08
C SER A 79 -8.65 0.46 -4.15
N TYR A 80 -7.51 -0.12 -3.81
CA TYR A 80 -6.41 -0.33 -4.72
C TYR A 80 -5.74 -1.68 -4.46
N MET A 81 -5.41 -2.38 -5.54
CA MET A 81 -4.67 -3.64 -5.49
C MET A 81 -3.18 -3.36 -5.59
N ILE A 82 -2.46 -3.50 -4.49
CA ILE A 82 -1.00 -3.50 -4.53
C ILE A 82 -0.54 -4.86 -5.03
N LEU A 83 0.33 -4.90 -6.05
CA LEU A 83 0.86 -6.12 -6.67
C LEU A 83 2.39 -6.18 -6.52
N GLY A 84 2.97 -7.36 -6.72
CA GLY A 84 4.42 -7.56 -6.66
C GLY A 84 4.99 -7.56 -5.25
N LEU A 85 4.16 -7.86 -4.24
CA LEU A 85 4.58 -7.95 -2.85
C LEU A 85 5.32 -9.26 -2.56
N GLU A 86 6.24 -9.24 -1.62
CA GLU A 86 6.91 -10.44 -1.11
C GLU A 86 5.94 -11.24 -0.25
N ALA A 87 5.92 -12.57 -0.40
CA ALA A 87 5.12 -13.47 0.42
C ALA A 87 5.56 -13.42 1.89
N ASN A 88 4.65 -13.75 2.81
CA ASN A 88 4.92 -13.84 4.25
C ASN A 88 5.63 -12.60 4.83
N THR A 89 5.27 -11.41 4.37
CA THR A 89 5.99 -10.18 4.67
C THR A 89 5.04 -9.12 5.21
N GLN A 90 5.47 -8.38 6.23
CA GLN A 90 4.72 -7.25 6.77
C GLN A 90 5.03 -5.97 6.00
N TYR A 91 3.98 -5.20 5.71
CA TYR A 91 4.05 -3.94 5.01
C TYR A 91 3.37 -2.83 5.81
N GLU A 92 3.85 -1.62 5.63
CA GLU A 92 3.23 -0.38 6.12
C GLU A 92 2.65 0.36 4.91
N ALA A 93 1.45 0.90 5.05
CA ALA A 93 0.83 1.77 4.06
C ALA A 93 0.21 3.01 4.71
N LYS A 94 0.14 4.09 3.94
CA LYS A 94 -0.56 5.32 4.29
C LYS A 94 -1.04 6.00 3.03
N VAL A 95 -2.09 6.78 3.12
CA VAL A 95 -2.71 7.45 1.97
C VAL A 95 -2.86 8.94 2.21
N GLN A 96 -2.82 9.71 1.13
CA GLN A 96 -3.16 11.11 1.13
C GLN A 96 -4.07 11.39 -0.06
N ALA A 97 -5.06 12.25 0.13
CA ALA A 97 -5.97 12.67 -0.93
C ALA A 97 -5.68 14.13 -1.32
N ARG A 98 -5.96 14.46 -2.57
CA ARG A 98 -5.85 15.81 -3.11
C ARG A 98 -7.16 16.22 -3.75
N ASN A 99 -7.61 17.41 -3.43
CA ASN A 99 -8.72 18.06 -4.11
C ASN A 99 -8.23 19.35 -4.81
N THR A 100 -9.16 20.15 -5.31
CA THR A 100 -8.89 21.44 -5.96
C THR A 100 -8.10 22.43 -5.09
N PHE A 101 -8.12 22.29 -3.76
CA PHE A 101 -7.38 23.12 -2.81
C PHE A 101 -5.98 22.57 -2.50
N GLY A 102 -5.63 21.39 -3.00
CA GLY A 102 -4.35 20.74 -2.79
C GLY A 102 -4.44 19.48 -1.94
N TRP A 103 -3.29 19.07 -1.41
CA TRP A 103 -3.15 17.84 -0.64
C TRP A 103 -3.74 18.00 0.77
N GLY A 104 -4.64 17.10 1.15
CA GLY A 104 -5.19 17.00 2.50
C GLY A 104 -4.21 16.39 3.50
N ARG A 105 -4.68 16.09 4.71
CA ARG A 105 -3.88 15.39 5.73
C ARG A 105 -3.53 13.97 5.29
N MET A 106 -2.32 13.52 5.64
CA MET A 106 -1.92 12.12 5.52
C MET A 106 -2.73 11.26 6.50
N SER A 107 -3.07 10.02 6.11
CA SER A 107 -3.67 9.04 7.01
C SER A 107 -2.69 8.53 8.06
N ASP A 108 -3.22 7.87 9.09
CA ASP A 108 -2.41 7.04 9.97
C ASP A 108 -1.76 5.88 9.19
N ILE A 109 -0.68 5.34 9.74
CA ILE A 109 0.01 4.19 9.15
C ILE A 109 -0.81 2.94 9.42
N PHE A 110 -1.22 2.28 8.35
CA PHE A 110 -1.87 0.99 8.36
C PHE A 110 -0.84 -0.12 8.12
N VAL A 111 -0.87 -1.16 8.94
CA VAL A 111 0.05 -2.30 8.83
C VAL A 111 -0.70 -3.54 8.35
N PHE A 112 -0.18 -4.18 7.32
CA PHE A 112 -0.75 -5.40 6.75
C PHE A 112 0.32 -6.45 6.48
N SER A 113 -0.08 -7.66 6.13
CA SER A 113 0.83 -8.76 5.83
C SER A 113 0.34 -9.55 4.62
N THR A 114 1.26 -10.06 3.81
CA THR A 114 0.95 -10.99 2.71
C THR A 114 0.84 -12.42 3.20
N SER A 115 0.07 -13.27 2.52
CA SER A 115 -0.01 -14.68 2.90
C SER A 115 1.31 -15.40 2.58
N ALA A 116 1.67 -16.38 3.42
CA ALA A 116 2.79 -17.28 3.15
C ALA A 116 2.42 -18.37 2.13
N GLU A 117 1.16 -18.80 2.15
CA GLU A 117 0.65 -19.81 1.22
C GLU A 117 0.20 -19.15 -0.08
N GLY A 118 0.75 -19.65 -1.20
CA GLY A 118 0.03 -19.61 -2.47
C GLY A 118 -1.17 -20.52 -2.32
N GLY A 119 -2.38 -20.01 -2.58
CA GLY A 119 -3.62 -20.76 -2.42
C GLY A 119 -3.71 -22.00 -3.31
N PHE A 120 -3.09 -23.09 -2.89
CA PHE A 120 -3.32 -24.45 -3.36
C PHE A 120 -3.53 -25.33 -2.12
N SER A 121 -4.63 -25.12 -1.40
CA SER A 121 -5.21 -26.22 -0.63
C SER A 121 -5.96 -27.11 -1.60
N TRP A 122 -5.42 -28.28 -1.90
CA TRP A 122 -6.24 -29.40 -2.34
C TRP A 122 -7.09 -29.78 -1.13
N GLU A 123 -8.38 -29.45 -1.15
CA GLU A 123 -9.31 -30.12 -0.25
C GLU A 123 -9.79 -31.37 -0.99
N THR A 124 -9.29 -32.54 -0.54
CA THR A 124 -9.81 -33.88 -0.86
C THR A 124 -11.14 -34.15 -0.19
#